data_AF-A0A7C1AUE3-F1
#
_entry.id   AF-A0A7C1AUE3-F1
#
_cell.length_a   1.000
_cell.length_b   1.000
_cell.length_c   1.000
_cell.angle_alpha   90.00
_cell.angle_beta   90.00
_cell.angle_gamma   90.00
#
_symmetry.space_group_name_H-M   'P 1'
#
loop_
_entity.id
_entity.type
_entity.pdbx_description
1 polymer ?
#
loop_
_entity_poly.entity_id
_entity_poly.type
_entity_poly.pdbx_seq_one_letter_code
_entity_poly.pdbx_strand_id
1 'polypeptide(L)' 'MERALARENLLLREFQAKADEISRLILNTDLPWVDIAIRIEQLRWEAERLFPGKEKLFEMIYVSRFRRLWSQWREGL' A
#
# COMPACT_ATOMS: atom_id res chain seq x y z
N MET A 1 10.37 26.85 -2.06
CA MET A 1 9.66 26.22 -0.91
C MET A 1 8.33 25.63 -1.34
N GLU A 2 7.38 26.46 -1.78
CA GLU A 2 6.00 26.04 -2.14
C GLU A 2 5.92 24.95 -3.22
N ARG A 3 6.71 25.06 -4.30
CA ARG A 3 6.78 24.03 -5.35
C ARG A 3 7.30 22.68 -4.88
N ALA A 4 8.21 22.67 -3.90
CA ALA A 4 8.77 21.43 -3.36
C ALA A 4 7.72 20.70 -2.49
N LEU A 5 7.00 21.44 -1.66
CA LEU A 5 5.89 20.93 -0.86
C LEU A 5 4.73 20.42 -1.73
N ALA A 6 4.40 21.15 -2.81
CA ALA A 6 3.38 20.70 -3.76
C ALA A 6 3.75 19.37 -4.42
N ARG A 7 5.03 19.20 -4.79
CA ARG A 7 5.55 17.96 -5.37
C ARG A 7 5.51 16.80 -4.36
N GLU A 8 5.91 17.04 -3.12
CA GLU A 8 5.88 16.04 -2.06
C GLU A 8 4.45 15.58 -1.77
N ASN A 9 3.50 16.51 -1.70
CA ASN A 9 2.08 16.20 -1.53
C ASN A 9 1.51 15.39 -2.70
N LEU A 10 1.93 15.69 -3.94
CA LEU A 10 1.52 14.91 -5.11
C LEU A 10 2.02 13.46 -5.02
N LEU A 11 3.30 13.27 -4.70
CA LEU A 11 3.89 11.94 -4.54
C LEU A 11 3.18 11.13 -3.44
N LEU A 12 2.85 11.77 -2.32
CA LEU A 12 2.13 11.11 -1.24
C LEU A 12 0.72 10.68 -1.67
N ARG A 13 0.00 11.53 -2.41
CA ARG A 13 -1.34 11.20 -2.94
C ARG A 13 -1.30 10.05 -3.93
N GLU A 14 -0.35 10.07 -4.87
CA GLU A 14 -0.16 8.99 -5.84
C GLU A 14 0.19 7.67 -5.15
N PHE A 15 1.06 7.72 -4.14
CA PHE A 15 1.41 6.55 -3.33
C PHE A 15 0.19 6.00 -2.57
N GLN A 16 -0.61 6.87 -1.95
CA GLN A 16 -1.85 6.47 -1.27
C GLN A 16 -2.86 5.84 -2.22
N ALA A 17 -3.02 6.39 -3.43
CA ALA A 17 -3.93 5.84 -4.43
C ALA A 17 -3.58 4.39 -4.82
N LYS A 18 -2.29 4.06 -4.95
CA LYS A 18 -1.81 2.69 -5.19
C LYS A 18 -2.09 1.77 -4.01
N ALA A 19 -1.89 2.28 -2.79
CA ALA A 19 -2.19 1.53 -1.59
C ALA A 19 -3.70 1.25 -1.44
N ASP A 20 -4.55 2.19 -1.86
CA ASP A 20 -6.00 2.02 -1.88
C ASP A 20 -6.43 1.04 -2.97
N GLU A 21 -5.73 1.00 -4.11
CA GLU A 21 -5.95 0.00 -5.15
C GLU A 21 -5.76 -1.43 -4.61
N ILE A 22 -4.67 -1.69 -3.86
CA ILE A 22 -4.47 -3.01 -3.20
C ILE A 22 -5.65 -3.34 -2.29
N SER A 23 -6.16 -2.35 -1.55
CA SER A 23 -7.32 -2.56 -0.67
C SER A 23 -8.57 -2.93 -1.48
N ARG A 24 -8.80 -2.27 -2.62
CA ARG A 24 -9.91 -2.61 -3.53
C ARG A 24 -9.75 -4.01 -4.13
N LEU A 25 -8.52 -4.42 -4.50
CA LEU A 25 -8.26 -5.76 -5.02
C LEU A 25 -8.60 -6.84 -3.99
N ILE A 26 -8.23 -6.63 -2.72
CA ILE A 26 -8.57 -7.57 -1.64
C ILE A 26 -10.09 -7.71 -1.47
N LEU A 27 -10.80 -6.58 -1.48
CA LEU A 27 -12.22 -6.51 -1.14
C LEU A 27 -13.17 -6.89 -2.29
N ASN A 28 -12.79 -6.60 -3.54
CA ASN A 28 -13.72 -6.63 -4.67
C ASN A 28 -13.32 -7.62 -5.77
N THR A 29 -12.29 -8.43 -5.57
CA THR A 29 -11.82 -9.41 -6.57
C THR A 29 -11.45 -10.72 -5.92
N ASP A 30 -11.43 -11.80 -6.71
CA ASP A 30 -11.03 -13.13 -6.25
C ASP A 30 -9.53 -13.40 -6.42
N LEU A 31 -8.70 -12.35 -6.60
CA LEU A 31 -7.25 -12.53 -6.73
C LEU A 31 -6.67 -13.31 -5.53
N PRO A 32 -5.83 -14.32 -5.77
CA PRO A 32 -5.21 -15.08 -4.70
C PRO A 32 -4.20 -14.23 -3.93
N TRP A 33 -3.90 -14.62 -2.68
CA TRP A 33 -2.97 -13.89 -1.82
C TRP A 33 -1.60 -13.66 -2.46
N VAL A 34 -1.11 -14.61 -3.26
CA VAL A 34 0.19 -14.48 -3.95
C VAL A 34 0.24 -13.24 -4.85
N ASP A 35 -0.85 -12.95 -5.58
CA ASP A 35 -0.91 -11.79 -6.47
C ASP A 35 -1.00 -10.48 -5.67
N ILE A 36 -1.74 -10.50 -4.54
CA ILE A 36 -1.79 -9.37 -3.62
C ILE A 36 -0.42 -9.11 -2.98
N ALA A 37 0.29 -10.16 -2.56
CA ALA A 37 1.62 -10.07 -1.97
C ALA A 37 2.63 -9.45 -2.94
N ILE A 38 2.57 -9.82 -4.23
CA ILE A 38 3.40 -9.20 -5.28
C ILE A 38 3.12 -7.69 -5.36
N ARG A 39 1.86 -7.26 -5.31
CA ARG A 39 1.49 -5.83 -5.33
C ARG A 39 1.98 -5.10 -4.08
N ILE A 40 1.93 -5.75 -2.90
CA ILE A 40 2.45 -5.20 -1.65
C ILE A 40 3.96 -4.97 -1.76
N GLU A 41 4.72 -5.93 -2.29
CA GLU A 41 6.16 -5.80 -2.48
C GLU A 41 6.52 -4.72 -3.51
N GLN A 42 5.75 -4.58 -4.59
CA GLN A 42 5.91 -3.45 -5.52
C GLN A 42 5.69 -2.10 -4.83
N LEU A 43 4.66 -1.98 -4.00
CA LEU A 43 4.39 -0.77 -3.23
C LEU A 43 5.50 -0.50 -2.18
N ARG A 44 6.07 -1.55 -1.58
CA ARG A 44 7.22 -1.45 -0.67
C ARG A 44 8.44 -0.86 -1.35
N TRP A 45 8.83 -1.39 -2.52
CA TRP A 45 9.97 -0.84 -3.28
C TRP A 45 9.76 0.62 -3.65
N GLU A 46 8.52 1.00 -3.97
CA GLU A 46 8.19 2.40 -4.21
C GLU A 46 8.28 3.26 -2.94
N ALA A 47 7.86 2.73 -1.78
CA ALA A 47 7.98 3.41 -0.49
C ALA A 47 9.45 3.65 -0.12
N GLU A 48 10.31 2.63 -0.27
CA GLU A 48 11.76 2.72 -0.05
C GLU A 48 12.41 3.78 -0.95
N ARG A 49 12.00 3.84 -2.21
CA ARG A 49 12.51 4.82 -3.18
C ARG A 49 12.02 6.24 -2.91
N LEU A 50 10.75 6.42 -2.58
CA LEU A 50 10.13 7.75 -2.40
C LEU A 50 10.37 8.33 -1.00
N PHE A 51 10.43 7.46 0.01
CA PHE A 51 10.49 7.85 1.42
C PHE A 51 11.56 7.04 2.18
N PRO A 52 12.86 7.24 1.88
CA PRO A 52 13.93 6.52 2.55
C PRO A 52 13.87 6.64 4.08
N GLY A 53 14.03 5.54 4.80
CA GLY A 53 13.95 5.50 6.27
C GLY A 53 12.54 5.36 6.84
N LYS A 54 11.53 5.11 5.99
CA LYS A 54 10.13 4.89 6.40
C LYS A 54 9.67 3.45 6.26
N GLU A 55 10.58 2.50 6.08
CA GLU A 55 10.29 1.09 5.82
C GLU A 55 9.51 0.45 6.98
N LYS A 56 9.93 0.74 8.21
CA LYS A 56 9.21 0.28 9.41
C LYS A 56 7.81 0.87 9.50
N LEU A 57 7.64 2.14 9.11
CA LEU A 57 6.32 2.78 9.10
C LEU A 57 5.43 2.15 8.03
N PHE A 58 5.99 1.85 6.86
CA PHE A 58 5.27 1.14 5.80
C PHE A 58 4.73 -0.20 6.29
N GLU A 59 5.56 -1.00 6.95
CA GLU A 59 5.16 -2.28 7.55
C GLU A 59 4.03 -2.13 8.58
N MET A 60 4.20 -1.19 9.50
CA MET A 60 3.23 -0.96 10.58
C MET A 60 1.87 -0.50 10.05
N ILE A 61 1.83 0.30 8.98
CA ILE A 61 0.60 0.89 8.48
C ILE A 61 0.01 0.05 7.35
N TYR A 62 0.75 -0.14 6.28
CA TYR A 62 0.21 -0.69 5.03
C TYR A 62 0.11 -2.21 5.09
N VAL A 63 1.18 -2.91 5.44
CA VAL A 63 1.17 -4.38 5.50
C VAL A 63 0.19 -4.88 6.54
N SER A 64 0.19 -4.25 7.72
CA SER A 64 -0.78 -4.56 8.78
C SER A 64 -2.23 -4.34 8.34
N ARG A 65 -2.53 -3.25 7.62
CA ARG A 65 -3.85 -2.98 7.02
C ARG A 65 -4.25 -4.06 6.03
N PHE A 66 -3.37 -4.43 5.09
CA PHE A 66 -3.70 -5.41 4.06
C PHE A 66 -3.92 -6.81 4.63
N ARG A 67 -3.09 -7.25 5.58
CA ARG A 67 -3.29 -8.51 6.30
C ARG A 67 -4.62 -8.52 7.04
N ARG A 68 -4.98 -7.41 7.68
CA ARG A 68 -6.27 -7.29 8.36
C ARG A 68 -7.44 -7.39 7.38
N LEU A 69 -7.40 -6.66 6.28
CA LEU A 69 -8.44 -6.73 5.24
C LEU A 69 -8.57 -8.15 4.68
N TRP A 70 -7.45 -8.80 4.39
CA TRP A 70 -7.45 -10.18 3.89
C TRP A 70 -8.11 -11.14 4.88
N SER A 71 -7.65 -11.14 6.14
CA SER A 71 -8.19 -12.03 7.16
C SER A 71 -9.70 -11.80 7.38
N GLN A 72 -10.15 -10.54 7.43
CA GLN A 72 -11.54 -10.20 7.71
C GLN A 72 -12.52 -10.51 6.55
N TRP A 73 -12.10 -10.38 5.29
CA TRP A 73 -12.99 -10.54 4.13
C TRP A 73 -12.75 -11.80 3.30
N ARG A 74 -11.61 -12.47 3.44
CA ARG A 74 -11.24 -13.63 2.61
C ARG A 74 -11.02 -14.91 3.41
N GLU A 75 -10.60 -14.81 4.68
CA GLU A 75 -10.43 -15.97 5.57
C GLU A 75 -11.59 -16.12 6.57
N GLY A 76 -12.34 -15.04 6.83
CA GLY A 76 -13.50 -15.04 7.72
C GLY A 76 -14.83 -15.47 7.07
N LEU A 77 -14.80 -15.94 5.82
CA LEU A 77 -15.94 -16.50 5.08
C LEU A 77 -15.88 -18.03 5.05
#